data_AF-A0AAW4KUU8-F1
#
_entry.id   AF-A0AAW4KUU8-F1
#
_cell.length_a   1.000
_cell.length_b   1.000
_cell.length_c   1.000
_cell.angle_alpha   90.00
_cell.angle_beta   90.00
_cell.angle_gamma   90.00
#
_symmetry.space_group_name_H-M   'P 1'
#
loop_
_entity.id
_entity.type
_entity.pdbx_description
1 polymer ?
#
loop_
_entity_poly.entity_id
_entity_poly.type
_entity_poly.pdbx_seq_one_letter_code
_entity_poly.pdbx_strand_id
1 'polypeptide(L)'
;TTTTSLIASVFAAGGLDPTFVIGGRLNAAGTNAQLGTSRYLIAEADESDASFLHLQPLVAVVTNIDEDHMATYDGDFNKLKKTFVDFLHNLPFYGLAVVCLDDPVVREILPQVKRPTVTYGFSEDADV
;
A
#
# COMPACT_ATOMS: atom_id res chain seq x y z
N THR A 1 5.86 -4.26 -6.02
CA THR A 1 7.20 -4.86 -5.82
C THR A 1 8.29 -3.93 -5.39
N THR A 2 8.80 -3.03 -6.24
CA THR A 2 9.99 -2.23 -5.92
C THR A 2 9.83 -1.42 -4.63
N THR A 3 8.67 -0.79 -4.42
CA THR A 3 8.38 0.00 -3.20
C THR A 3 8.49 -0.84 -1.93
N THR A 4 7.91 -2.05 -1.90
CA THR A 4 8.02 -3.00 -0.78
C THR A 4 9.49 -3.31 -0.47
N SER A 5 10.29 -3.61 -1.50
CA SER A 5 11.74 -3.87 -1.34
C SER A 5 12.51 -2.67 -0.79
N LEU A 6 12.18 -1.46 -1.25
CA LEU A 6 12.83 -0.23 -0.78
C LEU A 6 12.49 0.06 0.68
N ILE A 7 11.21 -0.06 1.09
CA ILE A 7 10.81 0.12 2.48
C ILE A 7 11.49 -0.93 3.37
N ALA A 8 11.50 -2.20 2.94
CA ALA A 8 12.17 -3.27 3.67
C ALA A 8 13.68 -2.99 3.84
N SER A 9 14.35 -2.51 2.79
CA SER A 9 15.77 -2.12 2.81
C SER A 9 16.05 -0.98 3.78
N VAL A 10 15.24 0.08 3.77
CA VAL A 10 15.38 1.23 4.69
C VAL A 10 15.17 0.79 6.15
N PHE A 11 14.15 -0.03 6.42
CA PHE A 11 13.89 -0.57 7.76
C PHE A 11 15.02 -1.50 8.23
N ALA A 12 15.55 -2.34 7.35
CA ALA A 12 16.69 -3.20 7.65
C ALA A 12 17.97 -2.38 7.94
N ALA A 13 18.23 -1.33 7.15
CA ALA A 13 19.35 -0.41 7.40
C ALA A 13 19.22 0.33 8.75
N GLY A 14 17.98 0.57 9.21
CA GLY A 14 17.67 1.07 10.54
C GLY A 14 17.71 0.02 11.67
N GLY A 15 18.08 -1.22 11.38
CA GLY A 15 18.16 -2.31 12.37
C GLY A 15 16.80 -2.84 12.85
N LEU A 16 15.72 -2.61 12.10
CA LEU A 16 14.36 -3.04 12.47
C LEU A 16 13.98 -4.44 11.94
N ASP A 17 14.82 -5.01 11.06
CA ASP A 17 14.72 -6.36 10.49
C ASP A 17 13.28 -6.77 10.10
N PRO A 18 12.61 -6.06 9.17
CA PRO A 18 11.21 -6.31 8.87
C PRO A 18 11.02 -7.68 8.19
N THR A 19 9.89 -8.33 8.46
CA THR A 19 9.40 -9.39 7.59
C THR A 19 8.66 -8.76 6.42
N PHE A 20 8.85 -9.26 5.20
CA PHE A 20 8.19 -8.70 4.03
C PHE A 20 7.66 -9.76 3.06
N VAL A 21 6.61 -9.40 2.30
CA VAL A 21 5.93 -10.26 1.33
C VAL A 21 5.98 -9.64 -0.04
N ILE A 22 6.59 -10.36 -1.00
CA ILE A 22 6.68 -9.98 -2.42
C ILE A 22 6.25 -11.17 -3.27
N GLY A 23 5.29 -10.98 -4.18
CA GLY A 23 4.78 -12.04 -5.05
C GLY A 23 4.25 -13.25 -4.25
N GLY A 24 3.59 -12.99 -3.12
CA GLY A 24 3.09 -14.01 -2.20
C GLY A 24 4.15 -14.80 -1.41
N ARG A 25 5.44 -14.42 -1.50
CA ARG A 25 6.54 -15.09 -0.77
C ARG A 25 7.02 -14.26 0.41
N LEU A 26 7.01 -14.88 1.59
CA LEU A 26 7.58 -14.34 2.82
C LEU A 26 9.11 -14.39 2.79
N ASN A 27 9.74 -13.25 3.04
CA ASN A 27 11.18 -13.11 3.17
C ASN A 27 11.53 -12.24 4.40
N ALA A 28 12.76 -12.37 4.89
CA ALA A 28 13.34 -11.51 5.93
C ALA A 28 14.72 -11.02 5.46
N ALA A 29 15.17 -9.87 5.98
CA ALA A 29 16.48 -9.32 5.64
C ALA A 29 17.63 -10.15 6.26
N GLY A 30 17.42 -10.76 7.43
CA GLY A 30 18.40 -11.65 8.08
C GLY A 30 18.22 -13.14 7.74
N THR A 31 19.31 -13.81 7.33
CA THR A 31 19.35 -15.25 7.01
C THR A 31 19.09 -16.19 8.21
N ASN A 32 19.20 -15.68 9.45
CA ASN A 32 18.97 -16.43 10.69
C ASN A 32 17.76 -15.91 11.51
N ALA A 33 17.04 -14.91 11.01
CA ALA A 33 15.87 -14.37 11.69
C ALA A 33 14.65 -15.27 11.41
N GLN A 34 13.95 -15.68 12.47
CA GLN A 34 12.65 -16.34 12.29
C GLN A 34 11.66 -15.32 11.71
N LEU A 35 11.00 -15.69 10.61
CA LEU A 35 9.95 -14.87 9.98
C LEU A 35 8.88 -14.50 11.01
N GLY A 36 8.47 -13.22 11.02
CA GLY A 36 7.43 -12.71 11.92
C GLY A 36 7.89 -12.31 13.33
N THR A 37 9.18 -12.37 13.64
CA THR A 37 9.71 -11.89 14.94
C THR A 37 9.82 -10.37 15.03
N SER A 38 9.86 -9.69 13.88
CA SER A 38 9.83 -8.24 13.82
C SER A 38 8.45 -7.69 14.16
N ARG A 39 8.43 -6.48 14.70
CA ARG A 39 7.18 -5.71 14.89
C ARG A 39 6.57 -5.25 13.57
N TYR A 40 7.30 -5.38 12.46
CA TYR A 40 6.91 -4.87 11.15
C TYR A 40 6.74 -6.00 10.15
N LEU A 41 5.56 -6.00 9.52
CA LEU A 41 5.26 -6.78 8.33
C LEU A 41 5.00 -5.79 7.18
N ILE A 42 5.79 -5.91 6.11
CA ILE A 42 5.64 -5.08 4.91
C ILE A 42 5.17 -5.98 3.76
N ALA A 43 3.95 -5.80 3.29
CA ALA A 43 3.38 -6.64 2.24
C ALA A 43 2.97 -5.82 1.03
N GLU A 44 3.12 -6.41 -0.15
CA GLU A 44 2.35 -6.00 -1.33
C GLU A 44 0.86 -6.23 -1.08
N ALA A 45 0.03 -5.31 -1.56
CA ALA A 45 -1.41 -5.46 -1.62
C ALA A 45 -1.80 -5.44 -3.11
N ASP A 46 -2.37 -6.54 -3.57
CA ASP A 46 -2.79 -6.74 -4.97
C ASP A 46 -4.30 -6.64 -5.03
N GLU A 47 -4.83 -5.68 -5.79
CA GLU A 47 -6.25 -5.43 -5.94
C GLU A 47 -6.97 -6.52 -6.73
N SER A 48 -6.26 -7.41 -7.42
CA SER A 48 -6.86 -8.59 -8.04
C SER A 48 -7.10 -9.72 -7.04
N ASP A 49 -6.48 -9.69 -5.86
CA ASP A 49 -6.58 -10.72 -4.84
C ASP A 49 -7.87 -10.57 -4.01
N ALA A 50 -8.59 -11.68 -3.81
CA ALA A 50 -9.82 -11.71 -3.02
C ALA A 50 -9.65 -11.25 -1.56
N SER A 51 -8.43 -11.29 -1.03
CA SER A 51 -8.08 -10.85 0.32
C SER A 51 -7.68 -9.38 0.43
N PHE A 52 -7.64 -8.62 -0.67
CA PHE A 52 -7.25 -7.20 -0.69
C PHE A 52 -7.98 -6.37 0.37
N LEU A 53 -9.32 -6.49 0.41
CA LEU A 53 -10.17 -5.80 1.38
C LEU A 53 -10.16 -6.42 2.79
N HIS A 54 -9.42 -7.49 3.01
CA HIS A 54 -9.25 -8.12 4.32
C HIS A 54 -7.92 -7.75 4.99
N LEU A 55 -7.05 -7.02 4.30
CA LEU A 55 -5.85 -6.44 4.90
C LEU A 55 -6.23 -5.40 5.96
N GLN A 56 -5.55 -5.46 7.11
CA GLN A 56 -5.73 -4.52 8.24
C GLN A 56 -4.40 -3.81 8.55
N PRO A 57 -3.93 -2.93 7.65
CA PRO A 57 -2.65 -2.27 7.83
C PRO A 57 -2.73 -1.11 8.84
N LEU A 58 -1.57 -0.75 9.41
CA LEU A 58 -1.40 0.54 10.09
C LEU A 58 -1.05 1.66 9.11
N VAL A 59 -0.37 1.33 8.01
CA VAL A 59 0.04 2.25 6.95
C VAL A 59 -0.23 1.59 5.60
N ALA A 60 -0.86 2.30 4.68
CA ALA A 60 -1.12 1.84 3.32
C ALA A 60 -0.51 2.81 2.32
N VAL A 61 0.14 2.27 1.28
CA VAL A 61 0.74 3.06 0.19
C VAL A 61 -0.03 2.79 -1.10
N VAL A 62 -0.48 3.84 -1.78
CA VAL A 62 -1.09 3.74 -3.12
C VAL A 62 -0.18 4.47 -4.11
N THR A 63 0.49 3.71 -4.97
CA THR A 63 1.47 4.25 -5.92
C THR A 63 0.83 4.80 -7.20
N ASN A 64 -0.21 4.13 -7.69
CA ASN A 64 -1.03 4.48 -8.84
C ASN A 64 -2.30 3.61 -8.84
N ILE A 65 -3.26 3.93 -9.69
CA ILE A 65 -4.47 3.13 -9.93
C ILE A 65 -4.69 3.00 -11.43
N ASP A 66 -4.49 1.81 -11.99
CA ASP A 66 -4.59 1.53 -13.42
C ASP A 66 -5.68 0.49 -13.74
N GLU A 67 -5.95 0.26 -15.03
CA GLU A 67 -7.01 -0.62 -15.55
C GLU A 67 -6.58 -2.09 -15.73
N ASP A 68 -5.41 -2.48 -15.23
CA ASP A 68 -4.81 -3.82 -15.44
C ASP A 68 -5.71 -4.98 -14.96
N HIS A 69 -6.42 -4.79 -13.84
CA HIS A 69 -7.20 -5.83 -13.17
C HIS A 69 -8.72 -5.64 -13.28
N MET A 70 -9.18 -4.98 -14.34
CA MET A 70 -10.60 -4.67 -14.56
C MET A 70 -11.52 -5.90 -14.59
N ALA A 71 -11.03 -7.06 -15.00
CA ALA A 71 -11.80 -8.31 -15.00
C ALA A 71 -12.29 -8.71 -13.59
N THR A 72 -11.53 -8.38 -12.55
CA THR A 72 -11.89 -8.61 -11.14
C THR A 72 -13.09 -7.75 -10.71
N TYR A 73 -13.30 -6.64 -11.40
CA TYR A 73 -14.30 -5.62 -11.07
C TYR A 73 -15.42 -5.52 -12.11
N ASP A 74 -15.77 -6.65 -12.73
CA ASP A 74 -16.78 -6.75 -13.80
C ASP A 74 -16.55 -5.81 -15.00
N GLY A 75 -15.29 -5.41 -15.24
CA GLY A 75 -14.93 -4.45 -16.28
C GLY A 75 -15.33 -3.00 -15.97
N ASP A 76 -15.60 -2.64 -14.71
CA ASP A 76 -16.00 -1.29 -14.29
C ASP A 76 -14.90 -0.60 -13.47
N PHE A 77 -14.32 0.44 -14.04
CA PHE A 77 -13.21 1.17 -13.42
C PHE A 77 -13.68 1.96 -12.19
N ASN A 78 -14.95 2.37 -12.13
CA ASN A 78 -15.47 3.04 -10.95
C ASN A 78 -15.59 2.08 -9.76
N LYS A 79 -15.85 0.78 -10.01
CA LYS A 79 -15.78 -0.24 -8.96
C LYS A 79 -14.36 -0.41 -8.47
N LEU A 80 -13.37 -0.46 -9.38
CA LEU A 80 -11.95 -0.53 -9.02
C LEU A 80 -11.54 0.67 -8.15
N LYS A 81 -11.82 1.90 -8.60
CA LYS A 81 -11.56 3.13 -7.80
C LYS A 81 -12.21 3.07 -6.42
N LYS A 82 -13.47 2.64 -6.35
CA LYS A 82 -14.19 2.48 -5.09
C LYS A 82 -13.50 1.48 -4.17
N THR A 83 -13.02 0.37 -4.71
CA THR A 83 -12.28 -0.65 -3.94
C THR A 83 -11.01 -0.08 -3.31
N PHE A 84 -10.28 0.81 -3.99
CA PHE A 84 -9.14 1.51 -3.38
C PHE A 84 -9.56 2.44 -2.23
N VAL A 85 -10.69 3.14 -2.34
CA VAL A 85 -11.25 3.93 -1.24
C VAL A 85 -11.62 3.04 -0.05
N ASP A 86 -12.30 1.92 -0.30
CA ASP A 86 -12.71 0.96 0.72
C ASP A 86 -11.48 0.32 1.40
N PHE A 87 -10.45 -0.01 0.63
CA PHE A 87 -9.15 -0.49 1.15
C PHE A 87 -8.48 0.54 2.06
N LEU A 88 -8.40 1.81 1.65
CA LEU A 88 -7.85 2.87 2.51
C LEU A 88 -8.69 3.10 3.77
N HIS A 89 -10.00 2.80 3.73
CA HIS A 89 -10.86 2.88 4.93
C HIS A 89 -10.66 1.72 5.91
N ASN A 90 -9.97 0.63 5.54
CA ASN A 90 -9.52 -0.39 6.50
C ASN A 90 -8.44 0.11 7.46
N LEU A 91 -7.76 1.21 7.13
CA LEU A 91 -6.85 1.87 8.07
C LEU A 91 -7.62 2.27 9.35
N PRO A 92 -7.05 2.10 10.55
CA PRO A 92 -7.60 2.72 11.74
C PRO A 92 -7.56 4.25 11.61
N PHE A 93 -8.33 4.97 12.43
CA PHE A 93 -8.35 6.44 12.39
C PHE A 93 -6.98 7.10 12.66
N TYR A 94 -6.09 6.38 13.34
CA TYR A 94 -4.70 6.77 13.63
C TYR A 94 -3.68 6.14 12.66
N GLY A 95 -4.15 5.42 11.65
CA GLY A 95 -3.31 4.91 10.56
C GLY A 95 -2.91 6.02 9.60
N LEU A 96 -2.11 5.67 8.60
CA LEU A 96 -1.61 6.61 7.60
C LEU A 96 -1.83 6.09 6.18
N ALA A 97 -2.46 6.89 5.33
CA ALA A 97 -2.46 6.71 3.89
C ALA A 97 -1.29 7.49 3.29
N VAL A 98 -0.44 6.84 2.50
CA VAL A 98 0.62 7.49 1.71
C VAL A 98 0.26 7.34 0.25
N VAL A 99 0.01 8.45 -0.44
CA VAL A 99 -0.62 8.42 -1.77
C VAL A 99 0.15 9.26 -2.78
N CYS A 100 0.32 8.73 -3.99
CA CYS A 100 1.00 9.41 -5.09
C CYS A 100 0.09 10.46 -5.74
N LEU A 101 0.39 11.75 -5.58
CA LEU A 101 -0.44 12.83 -6.10
C LEU A 101 -0.24 13.10 -7.60
N ASP A 102 0.81 12.52 -8.18
CA ASP A 102 1.09 12.58 -9.62
C ASP A 102 0.16 11.66 -10.42
N ASP A 103 -0.46 10.67 -9.77
CA ASP A 103 -1.47 9.84 -10.39
C ASP A 103 -2.83 10.57 -10.38
N PRO A 104 -3.47 10.79 -11.55
CA PRO A 104 -4.71 11.55 -11.64
C PRO A 104 -5.90 10.84 -10.97
N VAL A 105 -5.92 9.51 -10.93
CA VAL A 105 -7.00 8.70 -10.34
C VAL A 105 -6.87 8.69 -8.82
N VAL A 106 -5.65 8.58 -8.29
CA VAL A 106 -5.36 8.75 -6.86
C VAL A 106 -5.79 10.14 -6.40
N ARG A 107 -5.44 11.19 -7.17
CA ARG A 107 -5.87 12.57 -6.91
C ARG A 107 -7.39 12.71 -6.95
N GLU A 108 -8.08 12.04 -7.87
CA GLU A 108 -9.55 12.03 -7.98
C GLU A 108 -10.23 11.43 -6.73
N ILE A 109 -9.73 10.31 -6.21
CA ILE A 109 -10.35 9.62 -5.07
C ILE A 109 -10.01 10.25 -3.71
N LEU A 110 -8.93 11.03 -3.63
CA LEU A 110 -8.38 11.59 -2.39
C LEU A 110 -9.42 12.30 -1.49
N PRO A 111 -10.36 13.12 -1.99
CA PRO A 111 -11.38 13.76 -1.16
C PRO A 111 -12.33 12.78 -0.43
N GLN A 112 -12.38 11.52 -0.86
CA GLN A 112 -13.21 10.47 -0.27
C GLN A 112 -12.49 9.73 0.88
N VAL A 113 -11.17 9.91 1.01
CA VAL A 113 -10.34 9.23 2.02
C VAL A 113 -10.41 10.01 3.34
N LYS A 114 -11.12 9.45 4.33
CA LYS A 114 -11.30 10.06 5.67
C LYS A 114 -10.31 9.49 6.69
N ARG A 115 -9.02 9.53 6.34
CA ARG A 115 -7.90 9.05 7.17
C ARG A 115 -6.78 10.09 7.15
N PRO A 116 -5.87 10.09 8.14
CA PRO A 116 -4.63 10.85 8.01
C PRO A 116 -3.91 10.44 6.73
N THR A 117 -3.52 11.43 5.94
CA THR A 117 -2.94 11.22 4.62
C THR A 117 -1.69 12.08 4.46
N VAL A 118 -0.65 11.52 3.86
CA VAL A 118 0.51 12.24 3.34
C VAL A 118 0.56 11.99 1.84
N THR A 119 0.61 13.06 1.07
CA THR A 119 0.76 13.03 -0.38
C THR A 119 2.23 13.12 -0.77
N TYR A 120 2.63 12.40 -1.81
CA TYR A 120 3.98 12.51 -2.39
C TYR A 120 3.91 12.63 -3.90
N GLY A 121 4.91 13.28 -4.50
CA GLY A 121 5.00 13.37 -5.96
C GLY A 121 5.90 14.51 -6.42
N PHE A 122 6.02 14.67 -7.73
CA PHE A 122 6.65 15.82 -8.37
C PHE A 122 5.71 17.03 -8.46
N SER A 123 4.41 16.84 -8.20
CA SER A 123 3.41 17.90 -8.14
C SER A 123 3.75 18.94 -7.06
N GLU A 124 3.66 20.24 -7.38
CA GLU A 124 3.98 21.34 -6.44
C GLU A 124 3.07 21.38 -5.19
N ASP A 125 1.89 20.75 -5.27
CA ASP A 125 0.91 20.67 -4.19
C ASP A 125 0.98 19.36 -3.39
N ALA A 126 2.00 18.51 -3.62
CA ALA A 126 2.29 17.36 -2.77
C ALA A 126 2.95 17.78 -1.44
N ASP A 127 2.73 17.02 -0.37
CA ASP A 127 3.37 17.30 0.93
C ASP A 127 4.89 17.06 0.91
N VAL A 128 5.36 16.13 0.06
CA VAL A 128 6.77 15.70 -0.08
C VAL A 128 7.17 15.48 -1.54
#